data_AF-A0A9N9T907-F1
#
_entry.id   AF-A0A9N9T907-F1
#
_cell.length_a   1.000
_cell.length_b   1.000
_cell.length_c   1.000
_cell.angle_alpha   90.00
_cell.angle_beta   90.00
_cell.angle_gamma   90.00
#
_symmetry.space_group_name_H-M   'P 1'
#
loop_
_entity.id
_entity.type
_entity.pdbx_description
1 polymer ?
#
loop_
_entity_poly.entity_id
_entity_poly.type
_entity_poly.pdbx_seq_one_letter_code
_entity_poly.pdbx_strand_id
1 'polypeptide(L)'
;MFSKIVLLIAASLCVSCSVQDSDLTLTLFYEGLCPDCHVFILEQLYPGYQQLGDSFKLDLVPYGFENYEKQADGTIKYTCQHGDNECYINRIHACVIDQKPVQSDLINFLQCYLHQASVYNIPEELLDIAKDCSGGTISFDDLKVCVEGSRADELLLSYSERQSELTPKLAYVPHIRFNGAYDPDLENDANQDFVGTICKLLKDNKPNVCEAQGGDF
;
A
#
# COMPACT_ATOMS: atom_id res chain seq x y z
N MET A 1 -17.92 41.32 56.85
CA MET A 1 -18.85 40.41 56.15
C MET A 1 -18.23 40.10 54.80
N PHE A 2 -17.69 38.90 54.61
CA PHE A 2 -16.89 38.52 53.45
C PHE A 2 -17.80 38.22 52.25
N SER A 3 -17.66 38.98 51.16
CA SER A 3 -18.30 38.66 49.88
C SER A 3 -17.43 37.66 49.12
N LYS A 4 -17.93 36.43 48.91
CA LYS A 4 -17.23 35.38 48.18
C LYS A 4 -17.43 35.59 46.67
N ILE A 5 -16.32 35.77 45.97
CA ILE A 5 -16.21 35.71 44.52
C ILE A 5 -16.48 34.27 44.07
N VAL A 6 -17.35 34.09 43.07
CA VAL A 6 -17.49 32.83 42.33
C VAL A 6 -17.10 33.12 40.89
N LEU A 7 -15.89 32.70 40.50
CA LEU A 7 -15.41 32.74 39.13
C LEU A 7 -15.80 31.40 38.47
N LEU A 8 -16.75 31.43 37.54
CA LEU A 8 -17.11 30.28 36.71
C LEU A 8 -16.08 30.17 35.58
N ILE A 9 -15.15 29.22 35.70
CA ILE A 9 -14.24 28.84 34.61
C ILE A 9 -14.94 27.77 33.79
N ALA A 10 -15.41 28.12 32.59
CA ALA A 10 -15.87 27.15 31.60
C ALA A 10 -14.65 26.41 31.04
N ALA A 11 -14.41 25.19 31.52
CA ALA A 11 -13.41 24.30 30.95
C ALA A 11 -13.93 23.77 29.61
N SER A 12 -13.44 24.35 28.49
CA SER A 12 -13.64 23.78 27.17
C SER A 12 -12.84 22.48 27.08
N LEU A 13 -13.52 21.35 27.07
CA LEU A 13 -12.93 20.03 26.81
C LEU A 13 -12.48 20.01 25.34
N CYS A 14 -11.19 20.26 25.10
CA CYS A 14 -10.56 19.90 23.85
C CYS A 14 -10.56 18.38 23.77
N VAL A 15 -11.46 17.81 22.97
CA VAL A 15 -11.38 16.41 22.56
C VAL A 15 -10.18 16.31 21.64
N SER A 16 -9.04 15.87 22.18
CA SER A 16 -7.90 15.47 21.38
C SER A 16 -8.30 14.23 20.59
N CYS A 17 -8.46 14.36 19.27
CA CYS A 17 -8.54 13.21 18.39
C CYS A 17 -7.14 12.58 18.37
N SER A 18 -6.89 11.62 19.24
CA SER A 18 -5.70 10.78 19.16
C SER A 18 -5.82 9.95 17.89
N VAL A 19 -5.01 10.25 16.87
CA VAL A 19 -4.75 9.32 15.77
C VAL A 19 -4.12 8.11 16.42
N GLN A 20 -4.93 7.06 16.62
CA GLN A 20 -4.45 5.84 17.24
C GLN A 20 -3.74 5.04 16.16
N ASP A 21 -2.45 4.84 16.38
CA ASP A 21 -1.61 4.09 15.47
C ASP A 21 -2.08 2.63 15.47
N SER A 22 -2.46 2.08 14.31
CA SER A 22 -2.88 0.67 14.25
C SER A 22 -1.69 -0.25 14.53
N ASP A 23 -1.94 -1.27 15.36
CA ASP A 23 -1.00 -2.34 15.68
C ASP A 23 -0.95 -3.45 14.61
N LEU A 24 -1.79 -3.35 13.57
CA LEU A 24 -1.82 -4.30 12.46
C LEU A 24 -1.23 -3.66 11.21
N THR A 25 -0.08 -4.18 10.77
CA THR A 25 0.51 -3.88 9.47
C THR A 25 0.25 -5.04 8.52
N LEU A 26 -0.33 -4.73 7.37
CA LEU A 26 -0.35 -5.63 6.22
C LEU A 26 0.78 -5.22 5.27
N THR A 27 1.72 -6.14 5.03
CA THR A 27 2.72 -5.99 3.97
C THR A 27 2.27 -6.79 2.75
N LEU A 28 2.19 -6.13 1.58
CA LEU A 28 1.89 -6.76 0.29
C LEU A 28 3.13 -6.69 -0.61
N PHE A 29 3.61 -7.86 -1.02
CA PHE A 29 4.59 -8.01 -2.10
C PHE A 29 3.84 -8.33 -3.39
N TYR A 30 4.06 -7.53 -4.43
CA TYR A 30 3.29 -7.61 -5.67
C TYR A 30 4.07 -7.10 -6.88
N GLU A 31 3.49 -7.29 -8.07
CA GLU A 31 4.01 -6.81 -9.34
C GLU A 31 2.98 -5.95 -10.07
N GLY A 32 3.48 -5.01 -10.87
CA GLY A 32 2.69 -4.03 -11.58
C GLY A 32 1.73 -4.59 -12.62
N LEU A 33 1.97 -5.78 -13.18
CA LEU A 33 1.10 -6.41 -14.20
C LEU A 33 0.71 -7.86 -13.86
N CYS A 34 1.01 -8.34 -12.65
CA CYS A 34 0.55 -9.65 -12.21
C CYS A 34 -0.99 -9.66 -12.05
N PRO A 35 -1.73 -10.53 -12.78
CA PRO A 35 -3.18 -10.55 -12.73
C PRO A 35 -3.76 -10.81 -11.34
N ASP A 36 -3.21 -11.76 -10.59
CA ASP A 36 -3.68 -12.07 -9.23
C ASP A 36 -3.39 -10.92 -8.26
N CYS A 37 -2.31 -10.18 -8.47
CA CYS A 37 -2.02 -8.96 -7.69
C CYS A 37 -3.07 -7.88 -7.95
N HIS A 38 -3.48 -7.70 -9.21
CA HIS A 38 -4.54 -6.75 -9.58
C HIS A 38 -5.87 -7.16 -8.95
N VAL A 39 -6.25 -8.44 -9.03
CA VAL A 39 -7.46 -8.97 -8.41
C VAL A 39 -7.45 -8.69 -6.90
N PHE A 40 -6.36 -9.02 -6.20
CA PHE A 40 -6.27 -8.73 -4.77
C PHE A 40 -6.39 -7.22 -4.47
N ILE A 41 -5.67 -6.37 -5.19
CA ILE A 41 -5.69 -4.92 -4.93
C ILE A 41 -7.07 -4.31 -5.22
N LEU A 42 -7.68 -4.66 -6.35
CA LEU A 42 -8.92 -4.05 -6.83
C LEU A 42 -10.17 -4.64 -6.19
N GLU A 43 -10.19 -5.95 -5.92
CA GLU A 43 -11.39 -6.66 -5.46
C GLU A 43 -11.39 -6.96 -3.95
N GLN A 44 -10.22 -6.97 -3.30
CA GLN A 44 -10.11 -7.27 -1.86
C GLN A 44 -9.63 -6.04 -1.08
N LEU A 45 -8.42 -5.55 -1.36
CA LEU A 45 -7.79 -4.48 -0.58
C LEU A 45 -8.52 -3.15 -0.70
N TYR A 46 -8.80 -2.66 -1.91
CA TYR A 46 -9.48 -1.37 -2.12
C TYR A 46 -10.87 -1.33 -1.47
N PRO A 47 -11.83 -2.21 -1.81
CA PRO A 47 -13.16 -2.18 -1.19
C PRO A 47 -13.13 -2.53 0.30
N GLY A 48 -12.15 -3.33 0.74
CA GLY A 48 -11.91 -3.60 2.15
C GLY A 48 -11.48 -2.34 2.92
N TYR A 49 -10.54 -1.57 2.37
CA TYR A 49 -10.12 -0.30 2.97
C TYR A 49 -11.25 0.73 3.04
N GLN A 50 -12.16 0.78 2.04
CA GLN A 50 -13.33 1.66 2.12
C GLN A 50 -14.23 1.38 3.35
N GLN A 51 -14.19 0.16 3.89
CA GLN A 51 -14.96 -0.25 5.06
C GLN A 51 -14.18 -0.19 6.37
N LEU A 52 -12.89 -0.53 6.30
CA LEU A 52 -12.01 -0.65 7.47
C LEU A 52 -11.32 0.68 7.82
N GLY A 53 -11.09 1.54 6.81
CA GLY A 53 -10.30 2.76 6.94
C GLY A 53 -8.90 2.48 7.49
N ASP A 54 -8.42 3.37 8.34
CA ASP A 54 -7.07 3.30 8.92
C ASP A 54 -6.97 2.32 10.10
N SER A 55 -7.86 1.34 10.20
CA SER A 55 -7.78 0.29 11.23
C SER A 55 -6.57 -0.62 11.06
N PHE A 56 -5.88 -0.58 9.92
CA PHE A 56 -4.62 -1.27 9.63
C PHE A 56 -3.69 -0.34 8.84
N LYS A 57 -2.39 -0.63 8.90
CA LYS A 57 -1.36 0.05 8.10
C LYS A 57 -1.03 -0.79 6.88
N LEU A 58 -0.89 -0.14 5.74
CA LEU A 58 -0.47 -0.76 4.50
C LEU A 58 1.03 -0.49 4.26
N ASP A 59 1.80 -1.57 4.09
CA ASP A 59 3.19 -1.56 3.64
C ASP A 59 3.26 -2.26 2.28
N LEU A 60 3.80 -1.59 1.27
CA LEU A 60 3.77 -2.05 -0.12
C LEU A 60 5.18 -2.26 -0.65
N VAL A 61 5.35 -3.37 -1.37
CA VAL A 61 6.62 -3.75 -2.01
C VAL A 61 6.34 -4.13 -3.48
N PRO A 62 6.28 -3.13 -4.38
CA PRO A 62 6.13 -3.34 -5.83
C PRO A 62 7.46 -3.78 -6.44
N TYR A 63 7.70 -5.09 -6.51
CA TYR A 63 8.92 -5.66 -7.10
C TYR A 63 8.71 -7.10 -7.57
N GLY A 64 8.31 -8.00 -6.66
CA GLY A 64 7.99 -9.39 -6.99
C GLY A 64 9.18 -10.17 -7.55
N PHE A 65 9.04 -10.77 -8.74
CA PHE A 65 10.07 -11.57 -9.42
C PHE A 65 10.88 -10.77 -10.46
N GLU A 66 10.91 -9.44 -10.32
CA GLU A 66 11.81 -8.57 -11.05
C GLU A 66 13.28 -8.94 -10.77
N ASN A 67 14.09 -8.95 -11.84
CA ASN A 67 15.53 -9.14 -11.78
C ASN A 67 16.24 -7.88 -12.26
N TYR A 68 17.48 -7.66 -11.82
CA TYR A 68 18.27 -6.52 -12.26
C TYR A 68 19.73 -6.89 -12.57
N GLU A 69 20.31 -6.17 -13.53
CA GLU A 69 21.71 -6.28 -13.92
C GLU A 69 22.35 -4.89 -13.99
N LYS A 70 23.43 -4.68 -13.24
CA LYS A 70 24.25 -3.46 -13.35
C LYS A 70 25.06 -3.49 -14.65
N GLN A 71 24.82 -2.53 -15.52
CA GLN A 71 25.51 -2.38 -16.79
C GLN A 71 26.88 -1.73 -16.62
N ALA A 72 27.73 -1.85 -17.65
CA ALA A 72 29.10 -1.31 -17.63
C ALA A 72 29.16 0.22 -17.54
N ASP A 73 28.12 0.91 -18.01
CA ASP A 73 27.97 2.37 -17.93
C ASP A 73 27.39 2.86 -16.59
N GLY A 74 27.11 1.94 -15.66
CA GLY A 74 26.54 2.23 -14.35
C GLY A 74 25.01 2.27 -14.33
N THR A 75 24.33 2.14 -15.47
CA THR A 75 22.87 2.00 -15.51
C THR A 75 22.42 0.64 -14.99
N ILE A 76 21.16 0.54 -14.58
CA ILE A 76 20.56 -0.73 -14.14
C ILE A 76 19.53 -1.15 -15.17
N LYS A 77 19.68 -2.38 -15.66
CA LYS A 77 18.69 -3.00 -16.52
C LYS A 77 17.81 -3.91 -15.69
N TYR A 78 16.51 -3.64 -15.68
CA TYR A 78 15.52 -4.48 -15.03
C TYR A 78 14.89 -5.45 -16.03
N THR A 79 14.43 -6.60 -15.54
CA THR A 79 13.72 -7.62 -16.32
C THR A 79 12.59 -8.18 -15.46
N CYS A 80 11.36 -7.98 -15.92
CA CYS A 80 10.14 -8.37 -15.22
C CYS A 80 9.40 -9.49 -15.95
N GLN A 81 8.53 -10.23 -15.26
CA GLN A 81 7.86 -11.42 -15.80
C GLN A 81 6.89 -11.05 -16.93
N HIS A 82 6.26 -9.89 -16.83
CA HIS A 82 5.27 -9.38 -17.79
C HIS A 82 5.83 -8.28 -18.70
N GLY A 83 7.16 -8.21 -18.84
CA GLY A 83 7.86 -7.31 -19.76
C GLY A 83 8.13 -5.91 -19.20
N ASP A 84 8.68 -5.04 -20.05
CA ASP A 84 9.24 -3.74 -19.62
C ASP A 84 8.22 -2.79 -18.99
N ASN A 85 6.94 -2.89 -19.40
CA ASN A 85 5.86 -2.11 -18.82
C ASN A 85 5.60 -2.47 -17.35
N GLU A 86 5.78 -3.73 -16.95
CA GLU A 86 5.69 -4.11 -15.55
C GLU A 86 6.78 -3.45 -14.72
N CYS A 87 8.03 -3.49 -15.21
CA CYS A 87 9.14 -2.81 -14.53
C CYS A 87 8.87 -1.31 -14.41
N TYR A 88 8.33 -0.68 -15.45
CA TYR A 88 7.96 0.73 -15.42
C TYR A 88 6.83 1.02 -14.43
N ILE A 89 5.84 0.14 -14.30
CA ILE A 89 4.75 0.28 -13.32
C ILE A 89 5.28 0.07 -11.89
N ASN A 90 6.13 -0.93 -11.64
CA ASN A 90 6.79 -1.13 -10.36
C ASN A 90 7.53 0.14 -9.93
N ARG A 91 8.22 0.77 -10.89
CA ARG A 91 8.92 2.04 -10.72
C ARG A 91 7.99 3.19 -10.34
N ILE A 92 6.84 3.33 -11.00
CA ILE A 92 5.82 4.34 -10.67
C ILE A 92 5.28 4.10 -9.26
N HIS A 93 4.88 2.87 -8.93
CA HIS A 93 4.38 2.55 -7.59
C HIS A 93 5.42 2.82 -6.51
N ALA A 94 6.69 2.44 -6.73
CA ALA A 94 7.79 2.73 -5.82
C ALA A 94 7.91 4.24 -5.53
N CYS A 95 7.86 5.07 -6.57
CA CYS A 95 7.96 6.52 -6.42
C CYS A 95 6.73 7.15 -5.75
N VAL A 96 5.53 6.62 -5.97
CA VAL A 96 4.33 7.07 -5.23
C VAL A 96 4.48 6.75 -3.74
N ILE A 97 4.96 5.55 -3.41
CA ILE A 97 5.18 5.13 -2.01
C ILE A 97 6.27 5.99 -1.34
N ASP A 98 7.32 6.38 -2.07
CA ASP A 98 8.42 7.20 -1.54
C ASP A 98 7.96 8.60 -1.08
N GLN A 99 6.89 9.14 -1.67
CA GLN A 99 6.29 10.40 -1.23
C GLN A 99 5.61 10.30 0.15
N LYS A 100 5.40 9.09 0.67
CA LYS A 100 4.70 8.81 1.93
C LYS A 100 3.32 9.49 1.97
N PRO A 101 2.47 9.29 0.95
CA PRO A 101 1.12 9.83 0.95
C PRO A 101 0.31 9.28 2.13
N VAL A 102 -0.78 9.96 2.48
CA VAL A 102 -1.76 9.36 3.40
C VAL A 102 -2.34 8.08 2.76
N GLN A 103 -2.65 7.09 3.59
CA GLN A 103 -3.03 5.75 3.12
C GLN A 103 -4.25 5.77 2.19
N SER A 104 -5.21 6.67 2.43
CA SER A 104 -6.36 6.87 1.55
C SER A 104 -5.96 7.27 0.14
N ASP A 105 -5.01 8.19 0.01
CA ASP A 105 -4.53 8.67 -1.30
C ASP A 105 -3.71 7.59 -2.00
N LEU A 106 -2.90 6.84 -1.27
CA LEU A 106 -2.14 5.70 -1.81
C LEU A 106 -3.08 4.63 -2.40
N ILE A 107 -4.11 4.23 -1.65
CA ILE A 107 -5.05 3.20 -2.06
C ILE A 107 -5.92 3.68 -3.23
N ASN A 108 -6.35 4.94 -3.21
CA ASN A 108 -7.07 5.54 -4.33
C ASN A 108 -6.21 5.61 -5.60
N PHE A 109 -4.93 5.98 -5.47
CA PHE A 109 -3.99 5.96 -6.59
C PHE A 109 -3.88 4.55 -7.18
N LEU A 110 -3.63 3.53 -6.37
CA LEU A 110 -3.49 2.15 -6.84
C LEU A 110 -4.73 1.67 -7.57
N GLN A 111 -5.92 1.92 -7.02
CA GLN A 111 -7.17 1.55 -7.67
C GLN A 111 -7.34 2.27 -9.02
N CYS A 112 -7.15 3.58 -9.06
CA CYS A 112 -7.28 4.37 -10.28
C CYS A 112 -6.28 3.93 -11.36
N TYR A 113 -5.03 3.70 -10.94
CA TYR A 113 -3.92 3.39 -11.83
C TYR A 113 -4.06 1.98 -12.41
N LEU A 114 -4.32 0.97 -11.58
CA LEU A 114 -4.43 -0.42 -12.02
C LEU A 114 -5.68 -0.72 -12.87
N HIS A 115 -6.73 0.12 -12.81
CA HIS A 115 -7.86 -0.01 -13.75
C HIS A 115 -7.52 0.42 -15.19
N GLN A 116 -6.45 1.18 -15.38
CA GLN A 116 -6.10 1.79 -16.66
C GLN A 116 -4.79 1.25 -17.22
N ALA A 117 -3.80 0.99 -16.36
CA ALA A 117 -2.50 0.48 -16.75
C ALA A 117 -2.59 -0.98 -17.20
N SER A 118 -1.98 -1.28 -18.35
CA SER A 118 -2.00 -2.60 -18.95
C SER A 118 -0.69 -2.92 -19.68
N VAL A 119 -0.53 -4.19 -20.06
CA VAL A 119 0.60 -4.64 -20.89
C VAL A 119 0.69 -3.93 -22.25
N TYR A 120 -0.40 -3.34 -22.75
CA TYR A 120 -0.46 -2.73 -24.09
C TYR A 120 -0.08 -1.26 -24.14
N ASN A 121 0.04 -0.60 -22.98
CA ASN A 121 0.41 0.80 -22.93
C ASN A 121 1.86 1.03 -23.35
N ILE A 122 2.18 2.26 -23.72
CA ILE A 122 3.58 2.71 -23.81
C ILE A 122 3.97 3.50 -22.54
N PRO A 123 5.27 3.66 -22.23
CA PRO A 123 5.69 4.38 -21.02
C PRO A 123 5.12 5.79 -20.87
N GLU A 124 4.94 6.53 -21.97
CA GLU A 124 4.30 7.86 -21.95
C GLU A 124 2.85 7.79 -21.47
N GLU A 125 2.07 6.83 -21.97
CA GLU A 125 0.68 6.61 -21.53
C GLU A 125 0.61 6.17 -20.07
N LEU A 126 1.53 5.32 -19.61
CA LEU A 126 1.62 4.91 -18.20
C LEU A 126 1.88 6.12 -17.30
N LEU A 127 2.74 7.05 -17.72
CA LEU A 127 3.01 8.27 -16.97
C LEU A 127 1.82 9.25 -17.00
N ASP A 128 1.09 9.33 -18.12
CA ASP A 128 -0.15 10.12 -18.21
C ASP A 128 -1.26 9.55 -17.31
N ILE A 129 -1.41 8.22 -17.24
CA ILE A 129 -2.32 7.58 -16.28
C ILE A 129 -1.90 7.91 -14.84
N ALA A 130 -0.61 7.87 -14.53
CA ALA A 130 -0.10 8.25 -13.21
C ALA A 130 -0.43 9.70 -12.87
N LYS A 131 -0.37 10.60 -13.85
CA LYS A 131 -0.77 12.00 -13.69
C LYS A 131 -2.25 12.13 -13.36
N ASP A 132 -3.11 11.46 -14.12
CA ASP A 132 -4.56 11.53 -13.95
C ASP A 132 -5.01 10.93 -12.60
N CYS A 133 -4.30 9.93 -12.10
CA CYS A 133 -4.55 9.31 -10.80
C CYS A 133 -3.87 10.02 -9.61
N SER A 134 -2.94 10.94 -9.86
CA SER A 134 -2.28 11.71 -8.80
C SER A 134 -3.22 12.76 -8.21
N GLY A 135 -3.07 13.02 -6.92
CA GLY A 135 -3.90 13.99 -6.20
C GLY A 135 -3.73 13.87 -4.69
N GLY A 136 -4.41 14.74 -3.94
CA GLY A 136 -4.30 14.79 -2.48
C GLY A 136 -2.86 15.08 -2.05
N THR A 137 -2.23 14.11 -1.38
CA THR A 137 -0.84 14.14 -0.91
C THR A 137 0.18 13.58 -1.92
N ILE A 138 -0.26 13.15 -3.11
CA ILE A 138 0.60 12.66 -4.19
C ILE A 138 0.84 13.78 -5.21
N SER A 139 2.08 14.23 -5.33
CA SER A 139 2.55 15.21 -6.30
C SER A 139 3.00 14.51 -7.58
N PHE A 140 2.36 14.82 -8.70
CA PHE A 140 2.76 14.27 -10.00
C PHE A 140 4.14 14.78 -10.45
N ASP A 141 4.47 16.04 -10.18
CA ASP A 141 5.76 16.61 -10.58
C ASP A 141 6.91 15.89 -9.85
N ASP A 142 6.76 15.63 -8.55
CA ASP A 142 7.75 14.87 -7.77
C ASP A 142 7.78 13.40 -8.18
N LEU A 143 6.62 12.80 -8.48
CA LEU A 143 6.51 11.45 -9.01
C LEU A 143 7.31 11.32 -10.32
N LYS A 144 7.10 12.23 -11.26
CA LYS A 144 7.77 12.24 -12.55
C LYS A 144 9.29 12.35 -12.40
N VAL A 145 9.75 13.27 -11.55
CA VAL A 145 11.20 13.42 -11.26
C VAL A 145 11.78 12.13 -10.68
N CYS A 146 11.07 11.46 -9.77
CA CYS A 146 11.50 10.19 -9.21
C CYS A 146 11.56 9.09 -10.27
N VAL A 147 10.51 8.94 -11.09
CA VAL A 147 10.41 7.93 -12.15
C VAL A 147 11.46 8.15 -13.23
N GLU A 148 11.89 9.38 -13.51
CA GLU A 148 12.94 9.64 -14.51
C GLU A 148 14.36 9.59 -13.92
N GLY A 149 14.50 9.56 -12.59
CA GLY A 149 15.78 9.70 -11.89
C GLY A 149 16.32 8.42 -11.24
N SER A 150 17.53 8.50 -10.68
CA SER A 150 18.15 7.36 -9.97
C SER A 150 17.42 6.98 -8.68
N ARG A 151 16.54 7.85 -8.15
CA ARG A 151 15.78 7.59 -6.93
C ARG A 151 14.92 6.33 -7.06
N ALA A 152 14.28 6.15 -8.20
CA ALA A 152 13.51 4.94 -8.45
C ALA A 152 14.38 3.67 -8.49
N ASP A 153 15.63 3.75 -8.98
CA ASP A 153 16.55 2.61 -8.94
C ASP A 153 16.92 2.25 -7.50
N GLU A 154 17.20 3.27 -6.66
CA GLU A 154 17.45 3.07 -5.22
C GLU A 154 16.28 2.39 -4.53
N LEU A 155 15.05 2.79 -4.85
CA LEU A 155 13.83 2.21 -4.30
C LEU A 155 13.66 0.74 -4.71
N LEU A 156 13.74 0.44 -6.01
CA LEU A 156 13.59 -0.93 -6.51
C LEU A 156 14.70 -1.87 -5.97
N LEU A 157 15.94 -1.38 -5.88
CA LEU A 157 17.02 -2.14 -5.24
C LEU A 157 16.75 -2.40 -3.75
N SER A 158 16.19 -1.42 -3.03
CA SER A 158 15.83 -1.60 -1.63
C SER A 158 14.69 -2.61 -1.44
N TYR A 159 13.73 -2.66 -2.37
CA TYR A 159 12.68 -3.69 -2.36
C TYR A 159 13.22 -5.07 -2.68
N SER A 160 14.16 -5.18 -3.62
CA SER A 160 14.89 -6.41 -3.90
C SER A 160 15.62 -6.93 -2.66
N GLU A 161 16.33 -6.05 -1.95
CA GLU A 161 17.02 -6.38 -0.69
C GLU A 161 16.04 -6.84 0.38
N ARG A 162 14.97 -6.08 0.64
CA ARG A 162 13.91 -6.44 1.58
C ARG A 162 13.30 -7.82 1.27
N GLN A 163 13.03 -8.10 -0.01
CA GLN A 163 12.50 -9.40 -0.42
C GLN A 163 13.52 -10.53 -0.24
N SER A 164 14.81 -10.25 -0.47
CA SER A 164 15.88 -11.22 -0.30
C SER A 164 16.06 -11.66 1.16
N GLU A 165 15.62 -10.85 2.13
CA GLU A 165 15.70 -11.16 3.57
C GLU A 165 14.52 -11.99 4.07
N LEU A 166 13.48 -12.17 3.26
CA LEU A 166 12.27 -12.88 3.67
C LEU A 166 12.56 -14.32 4.09
N THR A 167 11.90 -14.71 5.18
CA THR A 167 11.82 -16.09 5.66
C THR A 167 10.34 -16.39 5.98
N PRO A 168 9.72 -17.41 5.35
CA PRO A 168 10.23 -18.15 4.18
C PRO A 168 10.46 -17.22 2.99
N LYS A 169 11.22 -17.70 1.99
CA LYS A 169 11.43 -16.98 0.72
C LYS A 169 10.11 -16.79 -0.02
N LEU A 170 10.03 -15.71 -0.79
CA LEU A 170 8.89 -15.42 -1.65
C LEU A 170 8.73 -16.54 -2.70
N ALA A 171 7.56 -17.17 -2.73
CA ALA A 171 7.27 -18.30 -3.63
C ALA A 171 6.33 -17.92 -4.78
N TYR A 172 5.50 -16.89 -4.60
CA TYR A 172 4.57 -16.35 -5.57
C TYR A 172 4.19 -14.92 -5.16
N VAL A 173 3.45 -14.22 -6.02
CA VAL A 173 2.77 -12.94 -5.73
C VAL A 173 1.31 -13.02 -6.21
N PRO A 174 0.35 -12.31 -5.59
CA PRO A 174 0.52 -11.46 -4.41
C PRO A 174 0.91 -12.27 -3.18
N HIS A 175 1.76 -11.70 -2.33
CA HIS A 175 2.16 -12.31 -1.08
C HIS A 175 1.90 -11.37 0.09
N ILE A 176 1.17 -11.85 1.09
CA ILE A 176 0.62 -11.05 2.17
C ILE A 176 1.26 -11.48 3.48
N ARG A 177 1.73 -10.50 4.26
CA ARG A 177 2.23 -10.72 5.60
C ARG A 177 1.53 -9.81 6.59
N PHE A 178 1.16 -10.36 7.73
CA PHE A 178 0.58 -9.59 8.83
C PHE A 178 1.63 -9.43 9.92
N ASN A 179 1.94 -8.18 10.28
CA ASN A 179 2.99 -7.83 11.24
C ASN A 179 4.34 -8.50 10.92
N GLY A 180 4.68 -8.59 9.64
CA GLY A 180 5.90 -9.21 9.12
C GLY A 180 5.92 -10.75 9.11
N ALA A 181 4.92 -11.40 9.71
CA ALA A 181 4.78 -12.85 9.71
C ALA A 181 4.01 -13.33 8.47
N TYR A 182 4.51 -14.41 7.87
CA TYR A 182 3.79 -15.11 6.81
C TYR A 182 3.03 -16.29 7.40
N ASP A 183 1.75 -16.38 7.04
CA ASP A 183 0.85 -17.47 7.38
C ASP A 183 0.01 -17.78 6.12
N PRO A 184 0.14 -18.98 5.53
CA PRO A 184 -0.55 -19.32 4.29
C PRO A 184 -2.08 -19.35 4.45
N ASP A 185 -2.59 -19.72 5.64
CA ASP A 185 -4.02 -19.77 5.88
C ASP A 185 -4.58 -18.33 5.96
N LEU A 186 -3.89 -17.41 6.64
CA LEU A 186 -4.28 -16.00 6.68
C LEU A 186 -4.17 -15.30 5.32
N GLU A 187 -3.16 -15.64 4.51
CA GLU A 187 -3.04 -15.11 3.16
C GLU A 187 -4.19 -15.62 2.27
N ASN A 188 -4.52 -16.92 2.35
CA ASN A 188 -5.65 -17.48 1.63
C ASN A 188 -6.99 -16.86 2.09
N ASP A 189 -7.19 -16.71 3.41
CA ASP A 189 -8.37 -16.05 3.97
C ASP A 189 -8.47 -14.60 3.45
N ALA A 190 -7.35 -13.85 3.43
CA ALA A 190 -7.34 -12.46 2.95
C ALA A 190 -7.63 -12.32 1.46
N ASN A 191 -7.27 -13.31 0.64
CA ASN A 191 -7.61 -13.34 -0.79
C ASN A 191 -9.09 -13.62 -1.05
N GLN A 192 -9.81 -14.22 -0.09
CA GLN A 192 -11.23 -14.56 -0.23
C GLN A 192 -12.14 -13.56 0.49
N ASP A 193 -11.79 -13.21 1.73
CA ASP A 193 -12.48 -12.27 2.60
C ASP A 193 -11.45 -11.42 3.37
N PHE A 194 -10.99 -10.36 2.70
CA PHE A 194 -10.06 -9.41 3.29
C PHE A 194 -10.61 -8.74 4.56
N VAL A 195 -11.88 -8.32 4.54
CA VAL A 195 -12.50 -7.62 5.67
C VAL A 195 -12.58 -8.53 6.88
N GLY A 196 -13.08 -9.76 6.71
CA GLY A 196 -13.13 -10.76 7.77
C GLY A 196 -11.75 -11.07 8.34
N THR A 197 -10.75 -11.23 7.48
CA THR A 197 -9.36 -11.48 7.91
C THR A 197 -8.79 -10.35 8.76
N ILE A 198 -8.94 -9.10 8.31
CA ILE A 198 -8.50 -7.94 9.11
C ILE A 198 -9.25 -7.90 10.43
N CYS A 199 -10.58 -8.03 10.41
CA CYS A 199 -11.40 -8.00 11.61
C CYS A 199 -11.03 -9.10 12.63
N LYS A 200 -10.61 -10.28 12.18
CA LYS A 200 -10.10 -11.37 13.02
C LYS A 200 -8.78 -11.00 13.70
N LEU A 201 -7.90 -10.28 13.00
CA LEU A 201 -6.56 -9.90 13.47
C LEU A 201 -6.52 -8.65 14.34
N LEU A 202 -7.49 -7.74 14.19
CA LEU A 202 -7.61 -6.58 15.06
C LEU A 202 -7.88 -7.02 16.51
N LYS A 203 -7.18 -6.39 17.46
CA LYS A 203 -7.32 -6.68 18.90
C LYS A 203 -8.35 -5.75 19.55
N ASP A 204 -8.15 -4.45 19.38
CA ASP A 204 -8.96 -3.39 19.98
C ASP A 204 -9.53 -2.46 18.89
N ASN A 205 -10.56 -1.68 19.23
CA ASN A 205 -11.15 -0.63 18.38
C ASN A 205 -11.53 -1.09 16.97
N LYS A 206 -12.13 -2.28 16.87
CA LYS A 206 -12.64 -2.81 15.62
C LYS A 206 -13.70 -1.88 15.02
N PRO A 207 -13.60 -1.51 13.73
CA PRO A 207 -14.66 -0.77 13.06
C PRO A 207 -15.98 -1.55 13.05
N ASN A 208 -17.12 -0.86 12.96
CA ASN A 208 -18.45 -1.48 12.99
C ASN A 208 -18.64 -2.60 11.96
N VAL A 209 -17.94 -2.54 10.82
CA VAL A 209 -17.97 -3.60 9.80
C VAL A 209 -17.57 -4.96 10.39
N CYS A 210 -16.69 -4.99 11.39
CA CYS A 210 -16.26 -6.21 12.07
C CYS A 210 -17.32 -6.83 12.98
N GLU A 211 -18.32 -6.06 13.41
CA GLU A 211 -19.43 -6.60 14.22
C GLU A 211 -20.42 -7.37 13.36
N ALA A 212 -20.62 -6.96 12.10
CA ALA A 212 -21.50 -7.63 11.14
C ALA A 212 -20.94 -8.98 10.62
N GLN A 213 -19.65 -9.22 10.80
CA GLN A 213 -18.96 -10.46 10.42
C GLN A 213 -18.96 -11.52 11.54
N GLY A 214 -19.53 -11.22 12.71
CA GLY A 214 -19.57 -12.09 13.89
C GLY A 214 -20.64 -13.19 13.87
N GLY A 215 -20.84 -13.85 12.72
CA GLY A 215 -21.59 -15.11 12.66
C GLY A 215 -20.63 -16.28 12.92
N ASP A 216 -20.85 -17.01 14.01
CA ASP A 216 -20.05 -18.14 14.50
C ASP A 216 -19.48 -19.04 13.38
N PHE A 217 -18.15 -19.24 13.39
CA PHE A 217 -17.51 -20.43 12.84
C PHE A 217 -17.53 -21.56 13.88
#